data_AF-A0A072N3H6-F1
#
_entry.id   AF-A0A072N3H6-F1
#
_cell.length_a   1.000
_cell.length_b   1.000
_cell.length_c   1.000
_cell.angle_alpha   90.00
_cell.angle_beta   90.00
_cell.angle_gamma   90.00
#
_symmetry.space_group_name_H-M   'P 1'
#
loop_
_entity.id
_entity.type
_entity.pdbx_description
1 polymer ?
#
loop_
_entity_poly.entity_id
_entity_poly.type
_entity_poly.pdbx_seq_one_letter_code
_entity_poly.pdbx_strand_id
1 'polypeptide(L)'
;MPDFGVLAPYDFSPLTILAFALVLLAYGYALLNMEEQRRPGSVRITAFLIGLLLCYGVMQTRFDYYSQYMFFVHRGQHLILHHLGPFLIALSNPLPVFRFWSERIAPPLQSWLRPIGWLYRGLQQPVIAAFLFVGLIYFWLWPPIHFDAMLSRSLYWLMNWSMLLDGLLFWWLMFDPRSPATTSALGYGKRILILALVAIPQMVLGAWIVFSRGMVYDVYEVCGRAWPMAPETDQLLGGLLTWIPPAMMSVIGILIVLRRAMHEDGKVVGVRSLAGENAQ
;
A
#
# COMPACT_ATOMS: atom_id res chain seq x y z
N MET A 1 -29.03 -11.59 -16.03
CA MET A 1 -28.86 -10.97 -14.70
C MET A 1 -27.36 -10.80 -14.49
N PRO A 2 -26.85 -9.64 -14.01
CA PRO A 2 -25.44 -9.58 -13.65
C PRO A 2 -25.17 -10.63 -12.57
N ASP A 3 -24.19 -11.50 -12.81
CA ASP A 3 -23.81 -12.55 -11.87
C ASP A 3 -23.12 -11.89 -10.66
N PHE A 4 -23.92 -11.51 -9.66
CA PHE A 4 -23.41 -10.96 -8.40
C PHE A 4 -22.49 -11.95 -7.66
N GLY A 5 -22.40 -13.22 -8.10
CA GLY A 5 -21.43 -14.20 -7.63
C GLY A 5 -19.97 -13.78 -7.83
N VAL A 6 -19.68 -12.82 -8.72
CA VAL A 6 -18.32 -12.24 -8.88
C VAL A 6 -17.89 -11.41 -7.66
N LEU A 7 -18.84 -10.72 -7.02
CA LEU A 7 -18.59 -9.87 -5.85
C LEU A 7 -18.70 -10.62 -4.52
N ALA A 8 -19.29 -11.82 -4.54
CA ALA A 8 -19.39 -12.66 -3.36
C ALA A 8 -17.98 -13.15 -2.92
N PRO A 9 -17.74 -13.32 -1.60
CA PRO A 9 -16.48 -13.86 -1.12
C PRO A 9 -16.18 -15.24 -1.72
N TYR A 10 -15.02 -15.41 -2.36
CA TYR A 10 -14.60 -16.72 -2.87
C TYR A 10 -14.18 -17.64 -1.71
N ASP A 11 -13.21 -17.19 -0.91
CA ASP A 11 -12.84 -17.84 0.35
C ASP A 11 -13.29 -16.96 1.51
N PHE A 12 -14.36 -17.37 2.20
CA PHE A 12 -14.94 -16.59 3.27
C PHE A 12 -13.96 -16.51 4.45
N SER A 13 -13.38 -15.33 4.64
CA SER A 13 -12.50 -15.00 5.76
C SER A 13 -13.22 -14.03 6.69
N PRO A 14 -13.88 -14.52 7.76
CA PRO A 14 -14.61 -13.65 8.70
C PRO A 14 -13.73 -12.55 9.27
N LEU A 15 -12.46 -12.87 9.54
CA LEU A 15 -11.49 -11.93 10.07
C LEU A 15 -11.21 -10.79 9.08
N THR A 16 -11.05 -11.11 7.80
CA THR A 16 -10.78 -10.10 6.77
C THR A 16 -12.00 -9.19 6.56
N ILE A 17 -13.19 -9.77 6.43
CA ILE A 17 -14.42 -8.99 6.29
C ILE A 17 -14.62 -8.09 7.52
N LEU A 18 -14.44 -8.63 8.72
CA LEU A 18 -14.55 -7.86 9.95
C LEU A 18 -13.51 -6.74 10.01
N ALA A 19 -12.25 -6.99 9.64
CA ALA A 19 -11.20 -5.98 9.64
C ALA A 19 -11.53 -4.80 8.72
N PHE A 20 -11.91 -5.07 7.46
CA PHE A 20 -12.29 -4.02 6.51
C PHE A 20 -13.58 -3.28 6.94
N ALA A 21 -14.57 -4.00 7.45
CA ALA A 21 -15.80 -3.40 7.98
C ALA A 21 -15.51 -2.49 9.19
N LEU A 22 -14.67 -2.93 10.13
CA LEU A 22 -14.28 -2.12 11.27
C LEU A 22 -13.52 -0.85 10.85
N VAL A 23 -12.60 -0.95 9.88
CA VAL A 23 -11.91 0.23 9.33
C VAL A 23 -12.89 1.20 8.69
N LEU A 24 -13.83 0.70 7.88
CA LEU A 24 -14.85 1.53 7.22
C LEU A 24 -15.78 2.21 8.24
N LEU A 25 -16.29 1.44 9.20
CA LEU A 25 -17.18 1.95 10.25
C LEU A 25 -16.46 2.95 11.16
N ALA A 26 -15.22 2.68 11.55
CA ALA A 26 -14.42 3.59 12.37
C ALA A 26 -14.10 4.89 11.63
N TYR A 27 -13.81 4.82 10.33
CA TYR A 27 -13.59 6.00 9.49
C TYR A 27 -14.89 6.82 9.34
N GLY A 28 -16.01 6.17 9.02
CA GLY A 28 -17.32 6.82 8.89
C GLY A 28 -17.79 7.46 10.20
N TYR A 29 -17.65 6.75 11.31
CA TYR A 29 -17.98 7.29 12.64
C TYR A 29 -17.14 8.53 12.98
N ALA A 30 -15.84 8.51 12.70
CA ALA A 30 -15.00 9.68 12.90
C ALA A 30 -15.46 10.87 12.05
N LEU A 31 -15.74 10.66 10.76
CA LEU A 31 -16.22 11.74 9.88
C LEU A 31 -17.52 12.39 10.38
N LEU A 32 -18.47 11.59 10.88
CA LEU A 32 -19.75 12.10 11.38
C LEU A 32 -19.61 12.89 12.68
N ASN A 33 -18.65 12.52 13.53
CA ASN A 33 -18.46 13.10 14.87
C ASN A 33 -17.34 14.14 14.97
N MET A 34 -16.58 14.37 13.90
CA MET A 34 -15.54 15.40 13.85
C MET A 34 -16.15 16.79 13.59
N GLU A 35 -15.55 17.83 14.15
CA GLU A 35 -15.83 19.23 13.78
C GLU A 35 -15.57 19.45 12.29
N GLU A 36 -16.42 20.22 11.61
CA GLU A 36 -16.36 20.44 10.16
C GLU A 36 -14.99 20.94 9.69
N GLN A 37 -14.36 21.82 10.45
CA GLN A 37 -13.03 22.38 10.17
C GLN A 37 -11.90 21.33 10.20
N ARG A 38 -12.07 20.23 10.95
CA ARG A 38 -11.09 19.15 11.07
C ARG A 38 -11.35 17.99 10.10
N ARG A 39 -12.50 17.98 9.42
CA ARG A 39 -12.88 16.89 8.50
C ARG A 39 -11.99 16.90 7.25
N PRO A 40 -11.53 15.74 6.78
CA PRO A 40 -10.93 15.62 5.46
C PRO A 40 -11.90 16.10 4.37
N GLY A 41 -11.40 16.80 3.36
CA GLY A 41 -12.21 17.19 2.19
C GLY A 41 -12.68 15.98 1.37
N SER A 42 -13.71 16.16 0.54
CA SER A 42 -14.37 15.10 -0.23
C SER A 42 -13.40 14.23 -1.04
N VAL A 43 -12.45 14.84 -1.76
CA VAL A 43 -11.44 14.11 -2.56
C VAL A 43 -10.61 13.14 -1.71
N ARG A 44 -10.26 13.53 -0.49
CA ARG A 44 -9.50 12.67 0.45
C ARG A 44 -10.35 11.51 0.92
N ILE A 45 -11.62 11.77 1.26
CA ILE A 45 -12.58 10.73 1.65
C ILE A 45 -12.76 9.72 0.51
N THR A 46 -12.99 10.19 -0.72
CA THR A 46 -13.13 9.34 -1.90
C THR A 46 -11.87 8.51 -2.16
N ALA A 47 -10.67 9.10 -2.07
CA ALA A 47 -9.42 8.37 -2.22
C ALA A 47 -9.26 7.26 -1.17
N PHE A 48 -9.61 7.53 0.10
CA PHE A 48 -9.58 6.53 1.17
C PHE A 48 -10.54 5.38 0.87
N LEU A 49 -11.79 5.69 0.53
CA LEU A 49 -12.82 4.68 0.25
C LEU A 49 -12.46 3.82 -0.97
N ILE A 50 -11.97 4.42 -2.05
CA ILE A 50 -11.53 3.67 -3.24
C ILE A 50 -10.35 2.76 -2.87
N GLY A 51 -9.33 3.27 -2.16
CA GLY A 51 -8.20 2.45 -1.74
C GLY A 51 -8.62 1.27 -0.87
N LEU A 52 -9.51 1.51 0.10
CA LEU A 52 -10.04 0.47 0.99
C LEU A 52 -10.87 -0.59 0.23
N LEU A 53 -11.76 -0.15 -0.66
CA LEU A 53 -12.61 -1.03 -1.47
C LEU A 53 -11.80 -1.83 -2.49
N LEU A 54 -10.74 -1.26 -3.07
CA LEU A 54 -9.83 -1.99 -3.96
C LEU A 54 -9.12 -3.12 -3.22
N CYS A 55 -8.54 -2.83 -2.04
CA CYS A 55 -7.89 -3.85 -1.23
C CYS A 55 -8.87 -4.95 -0.81
N TYR A 56 -10.07 -4.59 -0.36
CA TYR A 56 -11.12 -5.56 -0.04
C TYR A 56 -11.51 -6.40 -1.26
N GLY A 57 -11.70 -5.73 -2.40
CA GLY A 57 -12.10 -6.34 -3.66
C GLY A 57 -11.15 -7.46 -4.06
N VAL A 58 -9.85 -7.19 -4.05
CA VAL A 58 -8.85 -8.19 -4.46
C VAL A 58 -8.60 -9.27 -3.41
N MET A 59 -8.94 -9.07 -2.13
CA MET A 59 -8.75 -10.08 -1.07
C MET A 59 -9.96 -10.97 -0.84
N GLN A 60 -11.17 -10.54 -1.17
CA GLN A 60 -12.38 -11.29 -0.82
C GLN A 60 -13.14 -11.78 -2.03
N THR A 61 -13.23 -11.00 -3.10
CA THR A 61 -14.09 -11.34 -4.25
C THR A 61 -13.50 -12.49 -5.08
N ARG A 62 -14.17 -12.87 -6.18
CA ARG A 62 -13.60 -13.83 -7.14
C ARG A 62 -12.28 -13.40 -7.76
N PHE A 63 -11.85 -12.16 -7.60
CA PHE A 63 -10.48 -11.78 -7.95
C PHE A 63 -9.45 -12.65 -7.19
N ASP A 64 -9.71 -12.95 -5.91
CA ASP A 64 -8.83 -13.79 -5.08
C ASP A 64 -8.72 -15.22 -5.62
N TYR A 65 -9.84 -15.77 -6.10
CA TYR A 65 -9.85 -17.04 -6.85
C TYR A 65 -8.91 -16.97 -8.05
N TYR A 66 -9.09 -15.99 -8.92
CA TYR A 66 -8.28 -15.90 -10.14
C TYR A 66 -6.79 -15.71 -9.82
N SER A 67 -6.44 -15.00 -8.75
CA SER A 67 -5.05 -14.90 -8.30
C SER A 67 -4.47 -16.20 -7.78
N GLN A 68 -5.27 -17.14 -7.26
CA GLN A 68 -4.75 -18.45 -6.84
C GLN A 68 -4.41 -19.35 -8.04
N TYR A 69 -5.00 -19.09 -9.21
CA TYR A 69 -4.90 -19.95 -10.40
C TYR A 69 -4.20 -19.31 -11.61
N MET A 70 -3.84 -18.02 -11.55
CA MET A 70 -3.14 -17.30 -12.61
C MET A 70 -2.08 -16.37 -12.04
N PHE A 71 -0.84 -16.51 -12.50
CA PHE A 71 0.28 -15.72 -11.97
C PHE A 71 0.10 -14.23 -12.26
N PHE A 72 -0.32 -13.84 -13.46
CA PHE A 72 -0.50 -12.43 -13.79
C PHE A 72 -1.61 -11.77 -12.94
N VAL A 73 -2.68 -12.50 -12.63
CA VAL A 73 -3.75 -12.00 -11.75
C VAL A 73 -3.24 -11.87 -10.32
N HIS A 74 -2.46 -12.85 -9.84
CA HIS A 74 -1.76 -12.76 -8.56
C HIS A 74 -0.87 -11.51 -8.47
N ARG A 75 -0.11 -11.21 -9.53
CA ARG A 75 0.70 -9.98 -9.58
C ARG A 75 -0.16 -8.73 -9.59
N GLY A 76 -1.31 -8.74 -10.25
CA GLY A 76 -2.32 -7.69 -10.17
C GLY A 76 -2.87 -7.47 -8.76
N GLN A 77 -3.19 -8.57 -8.05
CA GLN A 77 -3.63 -8.55 -6.64
C GLN A 77 -2.58 -7.86 -5.77
N HIS A 78 -1.33 -8.29 -5.87
CA HIS A 78 -0.23 -7.73 -5.09
C HIS A 78 0.12 -6.29 -5.49
N LEU A 79 -0.01 -5.92 -6.75
CA LEU A 79 0.10 -4.52 -7.17
C LEU A 79 -0.94 -3.64 -6.46
N ILE A 80 -2.17 -4.13 -6.34
CA ILE A 80 -3.24 -3.41 -5.63
C ILE A 80 -2.97 -3.38 -4.13
N LEU A 81 -2.66 -4.52 -3.52
CA LEU A 81 -2.44 -4.63 -2.07
C LEU A 81 -1.20 -3.91 -1.59
N HIS A 82 -0.11 -3.90 -2.35
CA HIS A 82 1.16 -3.33 -1.93
C HIS A 82 1.36 -1.88 -2.41
N HIS A 83 0.78 -1.52 -3.56
CA HIS A 83 0.93 -0.19 -4.16
C HIS A 83 -0.40 0.56 -4.21
N LEU A 84 -1.28 0.27 -5.17
CA LEU A 84 -2.39 1.17 -5.51
C LEU A 84 -3.33 1.47 -4.33
N GLY A 85 -3.76 0.44 -3.60
CA GLY A 85 -4.65 0.59 -2.44
C GLY A 85 -4.00 1.38 -1.30
N PRO A 86 -2.87 0.94 -0.75
CA PRO A 86 -2.13 1.69 0.26
C PRO A 86 -1.73 3.11 -0.16
N PHE A 87 -1.36 3.30 -1.43
CA PHE A 87 -1.01 4.61 -1.98
C PHE A 87 -2.19 5.58 -1.88
N LEU A 88 -3.38 5.15 -2.30
CA LEU A 88 -4.60 5.95 -2.20
C LEU A 88 -5.00 6.22 -0.74
N ILE A 89 -4.92 5.20 0.12
CA ILE A 89 -5.18 5.33 1.56
C ILE A 89 -4.20 6.32 2.20
N ALA A 90 -2.91 6.24 1.92
CA ALA A 90 -1.92 7.16 2.45
C ALA A 90 -2.10 8.58 1.90
N LEU A 91 -2.39 8.71 0.60
CA LEU A 91 -2.63 9.99 -0.07
C LEU A 91 -3.87 10.71 0.48
N SER A 92 -4.88 9.96 0.94
CA SER A 92 -6.05 10.52 1.63
C SER A 92 -5.69 11.27 2.92
N ASN A 93 -4.48 11.07 3.45
CA ASN A 93 -4.03 11.58 4.73
C ASN A 93 -5.03 11.21 5.85
N PRO A 94 -5.02 9.97 6.35
CA PRO A 94 -5.93 9.52 7.40
C PRO A 94 -5.57 10.06 8.80
N LEU A 95 -4.52 10.90 8.94
CA LEU A 95 -4.07 11.39 10.24
C LEU A 95 -5.15 12.10 11.08
N PRO A 96 -6.05 12.93 10.52
CA PRO A 96 -7.11 13.55 11.33
C PRO A 96 -8.02 12.50 11.98
N VAL A 97 -8.33 11.42 11.27
CA VAL A 97 -9.13 10.31 11.78
C VAL A 97 -8.36 9.54 12.85
N PHE A 98 -7.07 9.26 12.63
CA PHE A 98 -6.23 8.63 13.66
C PHE A 98 -6.11 9.48 14.93
N ARG A 99 -5.99 10.81 14.79
CA ARG A 99 -5.97 11.73 15.92
C ARG A 99 -7.29 11.72 16.69
N PHE A 100 -8.42 11.79 15.98
CA PHE A 100 -9.76 11.70 16.57
C PHE A 100 -9.94 10.47 17.46
N TRP A 101 -9.44 9.31 17.01
CA TRP A 101 -9.47 8.09 17.79
C TRP A 101 -8.46 8.12 18.94
N SER A 102 -7.22 8.57 18.70
CA SER A 102 -6.19 8.62 19.74
C SER A 102 -6.57 9.48 20.95
N GLU A 103 -7.29 10.59 20.71
CA GLU A 103 -7.81 11.49 21.76
C GLU A 103 -8.90 10.83 22.63
N ARG A 104 -9.54 9.76 22.12
CA ARG A 104 -10.61 9.01 22.81
C ARG A 104 -10.13 7.71 23.46
N ILE A 105 -8.88 7.30 23.20
CA ILE A 105 -8.29 6.13 23.85
C ILE A 105 -7.95 6.50 25.30
N ALA A 106 -8.51 5.75 26.26
CA ALA A 106 -8.25 5.97 27.68
C ALA A 106 -6.75 5.84 28.03
N PRO A 107 -6.21 6.66 28.96
CA PRO A 107 -4.79 6.63 29.36
C PRO A 107 -4.20 5.23 29.71
N PRO A 108 -4.90 4.34 30.44
CA PRO A 108 -4.37 3.00 30.71
C PRO A 108 -4.19 2.16 29.42
N LEU A 109 -5.10 2.30 28.46
CA LEU A 109 -4.99 1.62 27.17
C LEU A 109 -3.84 2.20 26.33
N GLN A 110 -3.58 3.50 26.41
CA GLN A 110 -2.41 4.12 25.75
C GLN A 110 -1.08 3.52 26.25
N SER A 111 -0.97 3.24 27.55
CA SER A 111 0.22 2.59 28.12
C SER A 111 0.41 1.16 27.61
N TRP A 112 -0.67 0.40 27.47
CA TRP A 112 -0.64 -0.95 26.91
C TRP A 112 -0.24 -0.97 25.42
N LEU A 113 -0.60 0.07 24.67
CA LEU A 113 -0.25 0.22 23.24
C LEU A 113 1.18 0.75 23.01
N ARG A 114 1.94 1.09 24.06
CA ARG A 114 3.32 1.61 23.93
C ARG A 114 4.26 0.70 23.12
N PRO A 115 4.28 -0.63 23.32
CA PRO A 115 5.15 -1.53 22.55
C PRO A 115 4.84 -1.51 21.05
N ILE A 116 3.56 -1.41 20.69
CA ILE A 116 3.12 -1.26 19.29
C ILE A 116 3.66 0.04 18.70
N GLY A 117 3.65 1.12 19.49
CA GLY A 117 4.26 2.39 19.10
C GLY A 117 5.78 2.30 18.87
N TRP A 118 6.50 1.49 19.65
CA TRP A 118 7.93 1.23 19.43
C TRP A 118 8.18 0.46 18.13
N LEU A 119 7.42 -0.62 17.91
CA LEU A 119 7.50 -1.41 16.70
C LEU A 119 7.20 -0.56 15.47
N TYR A 120 6.12 0.22 15.50
CA TYR A 120 5.77 1.14 14.42
C TYR A 120 6.89 2.14 14.14
N ARG A 121 7.50 2.75 15.16
CA ARG A 121 8.64 3.66 14.98
C ARG A 121 9.87 2.98 14.38
N GLY A 122 10.11 1.72 14.72
CA GLY A 122 11.17 0.90 14.12
C GLY A 122 10.90 0.63 12.64
N LEU A 123 9.70 0.15 12.31
CA LEU A 123 9.28 -0.14 10.94
C LEU A 123 9.23 1.11 10.05
N GLN A 124 8.97 2.27 10.64
CA GLN A 124 8.98 3.57 9.97
C GLN A 124 10.38 4.18 9.81
N GLN A 125 11.44 3.49 10.24
CA GLN A 125 12.81 3.90 9.91
C GLN A 125 13.03 3.78 8.40
N PRO A 126 13.56 4.81 7.71
CA PRO A 126 13.55 4.84 6.24
C PRO A 126 14.27 3.67 5.56
N VAL A 127 15.38 3.20 6.15
CA VAL A 127 16.14 2.06 5.63
C VAL A 127 15.38 0.75 5.84
N ILE A 128 14.77 0.58 7.02
CA ILE A 128 13.96 -0.61 7.34
C ILE A 128 12.72 -0.66 6.45
N ALA A 129 12.01 0.46 6.30
CA ALA A 129 10.85 0.57 5.43
C ALA A 129 11.20 0.26 3.97
N ALA A 130 12.29 0.81 3.44
CA ALA A 130 12.73 0.53 2.07
C ALA A 130 13.15 -0.94 1.89
N PHE A 131 13.84 -1.51 2.87
CA PHE A 131 14.25 -2.91 2.85
C PHE A 131 13.05 -3.86 2.91
N LEU A 132 12.07 -3.60 3.77
CA LEU A 132 10.86 -4.41 3.86
C LEU A 132 10.04 -4.31 2.57
N PHE A 133 9.83 -3.09 2.06
CA PHE A 133 9.05 -2.83 0.85
C PHE A 133 9.54 -3.60 -0.37
N VAL A 134 10.86 -3.73 -0.54
CA VAL A 134 11.45 -4.52 -1.64
C VAL A 134 11.63 -5.98 -1.23
N GLY A 135 12.18 -6.21 -0.04
CA GLY A 135 12.57 -7.53 0.45
C GLY A 135 11.38 -8.47 0.59
N LEU A 136 10.22 -7.97 1.00
CA LEU A 136 9.00 -8.76 1.12
C LEU A 136 8.48 -9.23 -0.25
N ILE A 137 8.58 -8.38 -1.28
CA ILE A 137 8.28 -8.75 -2.66
C ILE A 137 9.20 -9.88 -3.12
N TYR A 138 10.51 -9.73 -2.93
CA TYR A 138 11.48 -10.76 -3.29
C TYR A 138 11.27 -12.06 -2.53
N PHE A 139 10.97 -11.98 -1.23
CA PHE A 139 10.70 -13.13 -0.38
C PHE A 139 9.52 -13.95 -0.91
N TRP A 140 8.38 -13.31 -1.15
CA TRP A 140 7.17 -14.01 -1.62
C TRP A 140 7.23 -14.42 -3.09
N LEU A 141 8.11 -13.82 -3.89
CA LEU A 141 8.37 -14.21 -5.28
C LEU A 141 9.55 -15.17 -5.44
N TRP A 142 10.21 -15.55 -4.35
CA TRP A 142 11.22 -16.61 -4.39
C TRP A 142 10.54 -17.94 -4.70
N PRO A 143 10.94 -18.69 -5.76
CA PRO A 143 10.07 -19.74 -6.31
C PRO A 143 9.62 -20.83 -5.33
N PRO A 144 10.50 -21.44 -4.50
CA PRO A 144 10.07 -22.39 -3.47
C PRO A 144 9.10 -21.79 -2.44
N ILE A 145 9.34 -20.55 -2.00
CA ILE A 145 8.49 -19.88 -1.01
C ILE A 145 7.12 -19.57 -1.62
N HIS A 146 7.11 -19.09 -2.87
CA HIS A 146 5.89 -18.83 -3.61
C HIS A 146 5.06 -20.11 -3.78
N PHE A 147 5.70 -21.21 -4.17
CA PHE A 147 5.08 -22.51 -4.33
C PHE A 147 4.38 -22.96 -3.04
N ASP A 148 5.09 -22.95 -1.91
CA ASP A 148 4.55 -23.31 -0.60
C ASP A 148 3.41 -22.38 -0.17
N ALA A 149 3.55 -21.07 -0.43
CA ALA A 149 2.54 -20.08 -0.08
C ALA A 149 1.23 -20.30 -0.86
N MET A 150 1.32 -20.67 -2.13
CA MET A 150 0.17 -20.90 -2.99
C MET A 150 -0.56 -22.22 -2.71
N LEU A 151 0.12 -23.21 -2.11
CA LEU A 151 -0.51 -24.48 -1.72
C LEU A 151 -1.09 -24.47 -0.30
N SER A 152 -0.69 -23.50 0.54
CA SER A 152 -1.15 -23.39 1.92
C SER A 152 -2.05 -22.18 2.12
N ARG A 153 -3.31 -22.43 2.46
CA ARG A 153 -4.30 -21.36 2.78
C ARG A 153 -3.75 -20.35 3.78
N SER A 154 -3.10 -20.81 4.86
CA SER A 154 -2.57 -19.94 5.90
C SER A 154 -1.40 -19.07 5.41
N LEU A 155 -0.49 -19.63 4.61
CA LEU A 155 0.64 -18.88 4.05
C LEU A 155 0.18 -17.90 2.97
N TYR A 156 -0.81 -18.27 2.16
CA TYR A 156 -1.43 -17.38 1.19
C TYR A 156 -2.04 -16.14 1.86
N TRP A 157 -2.83 -16.33 2.93
CA TRP A 157 -3.37 -15.21 3.70
C TRP A 157 -2.27 -14.37 4.36
N LEU A 158 -1.24 -15.00 4.92
CA LEU A 158 -0.09 -14.29 5.49
C LEU A 158 0.64 -13.45 4.44
N MET A 159 0.82 -13.98 3.24
CA MET A 159 1.41 -13.29 2.10
C MET A 159 0.58 -12.05 1.71
N ASN A 160 -0.73 -12.21 1.51
CA ASN A 160 -1.62 -11.11 1.14
C ASN A 160 -1.68 -10.02 2.22
N TRP A 161 -1.83 -10.40 3.49
CA TRP A 161 -1.87 -9.44 4.61
C TRP A 161 -0.54 -8.74 4.82
N SER A 162 0.59 -9.47 4.76
CA SER A 162 1.90 -8.84 4.92
C SER A 162 2.17 -7.82 3.82
N MET A 163 1.78 -8.11 2.57
CA MET A 163 1.90 -7.17 1.45
C MET A 163 1.04 -5.92 1.62
N LEU A 164 -0.20 -6.08 2.10
CA LEU A 164 -1.08 -4.95 2.41
C LEU A 164 -0.51 -4.05 3.53
N LEU A 165 -0.09 -4.68 4.63
CA LEU A 165 0.41 -3.96 5.80
C LEU A 165 1.73 -3.25 5.49
N ASP A 166 2.65 -3.90 4.79
CA ASP A 166 3.93 -3.32 4.39
C ASP A 166 3.75 -2.15 3.42
N GLY A 167 2.86 -2.31 2.42
CA GLY A 167 2.46 -1.21 1.55
C GLY A 167 1.92 0.00 2.32
N LEU A 168 1.02 -0.21 3.28
CA LEU A 168 0.48 0.86 4.13
C LEU A 168 1.58 1.58 4.92
N LEU A 169 2.49 0.82 5.53
CA LEU A 169 3.60 1.37 6.30
C LEU A 169 4.52 2.23 5.42
N PHE A 170 4.92 1.72 4.26
CA PHE A 170 5.81 2.44 3.35
C PHE A 170 5.18 3.72 2.81
N TRP A 171 3.94 3.64 2.29
CA TRP A 171 3.28 4.81 1.71
C TRP A 171 2.89 5.86 2.76
N TRP A 172 2.62 5.48 4.01
CA TRP A 172 2.46 6.45 5.10
C TRP A 172 3.76 7.20 5.41
N LEU A 173 4.92 6.54 5.35
CA LEU A 173 6.21 7.22 5.53
C LEU A 173 6.47 8.21 4.38
N MET A 174 6.22 7.79 3.14
CA MET A 174 6.46 8.61 1.95
C MET A 174 5.50 9.78 1.86
N PHE A 175 4.22 9.59 2.19
CA PHE A 175 3.18 10.61 2.10
C PHE A 175 2.84 11.27 3.43
N ASP A 176 3.70 11.16 4.44
CA ASP A 176 3.55 11.89 5.70
C ASP A 176 3.29 13.37 5.41
N PRO A 177 2.11 13.91 5.76
CA PRO A 177 1.73 15.29 5.46
C PRO A 177 2.41 16.31 6.37
N ARG A 178 3.08 15.88 7.44
CA ARG A 178 3.79 16.78 8.35
C ARG A 178 4.99 17.40 7.65
N SER A 179 5.13 18.70 7.82
CA SER A 179 6.24 19.50 7.28
C SER A 179 7.56 19.03 7.91
N PRO A 180 8.56 18.64 7.10
CA PRO A 180 9.91 18.33 7.59
C PRO A 180 10.65 19.56 8.15
N ALA A 181 10.23 20.77 7.80
CA ALA A 181 10.83 22.01 8.30
C ALA A 181 10.46 22.28 9.77
N THR A 182 9.30 21.78 10.22
CA THR A 182 8.75 22.04 11.56
C THR A 182 8.65 20.81 12.45
N THR A 183 8.84 19.62 11.89
CA THR A 183 8.70 18.35 12.60
C THR A 183 9.85 17.40 12.28
N SER A 184 9.98 16.32 13.04
CA SER A 184 10.95 15.24 12.76
C SER A 184 10.55 14.34 11.58
N ALA A 185 9.63 14.78 10.72
CA ALA A 185 9.23 14.03 9.54
C ALA A 185 10.40 13.89 8.55
N LEU A 186 10.40 12.81 7.77
CA LEU A 186 11.45 12.54 6.80
C LEU A 186 11.52 13.66 5.75
N GLY A 187 12.70 14.20 5.48
CA GLY A 187 12.88 15.27 4.48
C GLY A 187 12.49 14.85 3.05
N TYR A 188 11.99 15.79 2.26
CA TYR A 188 11.47 15.51 0.90
C TYR A 188 12.51 14.89 -0.03
N GLY A 189 13.75 15.38 -0.03
CA GLY A 189 14.84 14.81 -0.84
C GLY A 189 15.14 13.35 -0.49
N LYS A 190 15.11 12.99 0.81
CA LYS A 190 15.30 11.59 1.25
C LYS A 190 14.16 10.68 0.77
N ARG A 191 12.92 11.16 0.81
CA ARG A 191 11.75 10.41 0.30
C ARG A 191 11.87 10.16 -1.20
N ILE A 192 12.23 11.18 -1.98
CA ILE A 192 12.44 11.06 -3.43
C ILE A 192 13.54 10.03 -3.73
N LEU A 193 14.67 10.12 -3.01
CA LEU A 193 15.78 9.18 -3.16
C LEU A 193 15.35 7.75 -2.84
N ILE A 194 14.62 7.53 -1.75
CA ILE A 194 14.12 6.20 -1.37
C ILE A 194 13.19 5.65 -2.45
N LEU A 195 12.21 6.44 -2.93
CA LEU A 195 11.29 6.03 -3.99
C LEU A 195 12.03 5.62 -5.27
N ALA A 196 13.10 6.34 -5.63
CA ALA A 196 13.95 5.98 -6.76
C ALA A 196 14.73 4.69 -6.51
N LEU A 197 15.32 4.55 -5.32
CA LEU A 197 16.13 3.38 -4.96
C LEU A 197 15.31 2.09 -4.87
N VAL A 198 14.07 2.13 -4.36
CA VAL A 198 13.21 0.94 -4.29
C VAL A 198 12.66 0.53 -5.66
N ALA A 199 12.56 1.47 -6.61
CA ALA A 199 12.08 1.17 -7.96
C ALA A 199 13.06 0.28 -8.74
N ILE A 200 14.37 0.49 -8.59
CA ILE A 200 15.42 -0.24 -9.31
C ILE A 200 15.36 -1.77 -9.10
N PRO A 201 15.44 -2.31 -7.87
CA PRO A 201 15.39 -3.76 -7.66
C PRO A 201 14.05 -4.34 -8.13
N GLN A 202 12.95 -3.62 -7.97
CA GLN A 202 11.66 -4.06 -8.48
C GLN A 202 11.63 -4.18 -10.01
N MET A 203 12.23 -3.23 -10.73
CA MET A 203 12.39 -3.32 -12.18
C MET A 203 13.28 -4.52 -12.58
N VAL A 204 14.36 -4.77 -11.84
CA VAL A 204 15.24 -5.93 -12.05
C VAL A 204 14.48 -7.23 -11.85
N LEU A 205 13.68 -7.36 -10.79
CA LEU A 205 12.88 -8.54 -10.52
C LEU A 205 11.86 -8.81 -11.63
N GLY A 206 11.11 -7.78 -12.04
CA GLY A 206 10.16 -7.90 -13.13
C GLY A 206 10.82 -8.28 -14.46
N ALA A 207 11.96 -7.67 -14.80
CA ALA A 207 12.74 -8.03 -15.97
C ALA A 207 13.24 -9.49 -15.92
N TRP A 208 13.73 -9.94 -14.76
CA TRP A 208 14.17 -11.32 -14.59
C TRP A 208 13.04 -12.33 -14.83
N ILE A 209 11.81 -12.05 -14.37
CA ILE A 209 10.64 -12.90 -14.62
C ILE A 209 10.25 -12.91 -16.11
N VAL A 210 10.30 -11.75 -16.78
CA VAL A 210 9.96 -11.64 -18.21
C VAL A 210 10.96 -12.38 -19.10
N PHE A 211 12.25 -12.31 -18.77
CA PHE A 211 13.34 -12.86 -19.60
C PHE A 211 13.84 -14.23 -19.14
N SER A 212 13.24 -14.84 -18.11
CA SER A 212 13.61 -16.17 -17.67
C SER A 212 13.29 -17.22 -18.73
N ARG A 213 14.16 -18.21 -18.86
CA ARG A 213 13.95 -19.35 -19.75
C ARG A 213 13.23 -20.44 -18.96
N GLY A 214 12.02 -20.78 -19.39
CA GLY A 214 11.18 -21.78 -18.72
C GLY A 214 10.28 -21.18 -17.64
N MET A 215 9.47 -22.06 -17.04
CA MET A 215 8.49 -21.70 -16.03
C MET A 215 9.16 -21.51 -14.67
N VAL A 216 9.12 -20.29 -14.15
CA VAL A 216 9.64 -19.92 -12.82
C VAL A 216 8.65 -20.29 -11.73
N TYR A 217 7.35 -20.18 -12.02
CA TYR A 217 6.26 -20.45 -11.09
C TYR A 217 5.40 -21.60 -11.61
N ASP A 218 5.85 -22.83 -11.35
CA ASP A 218 5.23 -24.09 -11.77
C ASP A 218 3.96 -24.45 -10.97
N VAL A 219 3.75 -23.84 -9.80
CA VAL A 219 2.55 -24.06 -8.97
C VAL A 219 1.23 -23.87 -9.74
N TYR A 220 1.20 -22.96 -10.72
CA TYR A 220 0.03 -22.66 -11.55
C TYR A 220 -0.27 -23.76 -12.60
N GLU A 221 0.57 -24.79 -12.70
CA GLU A 221 0.33 -25.96 -13.55
C GLU A 221 -0.25 -27.14 -12.77
N VAL A 222 -0.07 -27.17 -11.45
CA VAL A 222 -0.45 -28.30 -10.59
C VAL A 222 -1.95 -28.54 -10.57
N CYS A 223 -2.73 -27.47 -10.33
CA CYS A 223 -4.20 -27.54 -10.21
C CYS A 223 -4.93 -27.05 -11.47
N GLY A 224 -4.19 -26.81 -12.56
CA GLY A 224 -4.69 -26.15 -13.77
C GLY A 224 -4.89 -24.64 -13.60
N ARG A 225 -5.19 -23.97 -14.72
CA ARG A 225 -5.43 -22.51 -14.78
C ARG A 225 -6.92 -22.19 -14.79
N ALA A 226 -7.29 -21.00 -14.30
CA ALA A 226 -8.69 -20.59 -14.23
C ALA A 226 -9.39 -20.48 -15.61
N TRP A 227 -8.62 -20.27 -16.67
CA TRP A 227 -9.07 -20.35 -18.06
C TRP A 227 -7.91 -20.75 -18.99
N PRO A 228 -8.18 -21.15 -20.25
CA PRO A 228 -7.14 -21.58 -21.17
C PRO A 228 -6.19 -20.41 -21.50
N MET A 229 -4.95 -20.49 -21.01
CA MET A 229 -3.87 -19.55 -21.29
C MET A 229 -2.55 -20.32 -21.31
N ALA A 230 -1.67 -20.01 -22.26
CA ALA A 230 -0.34 -20.59 -22.33
C ALA A 230 0.49 -20.18 -21.09
N PRO A 231 1.19 -21.11 -20.42
CA PRO A 231 2.01 -20.82 -19.24
C PRO A 231 2.98 -19.65 -19.40
N GLU A 232 3.61 -19.57 -20.57
CA GLU A 232 4.61 -18.55 -20.88
C GLU A 232 3.96 -17.17 -21.01
N THR A 233 2.72 -17.11 -21.50
CA THR A 233 1.96 -15.85 -21.60
C THR A 233 1.56 -15.34 -20.23
N ASP A 234 1.12 -16.23 -19.33
CA ASP A 234 0.80 -15.90 -17.94
C ASP A 234 2.04 -15.34 -17.20
N GLN A 235 3.18 -16.02 -17.34
CA GLN A 235 4.44 -15.55 -16.76
C GLN A 235 4.91 -14.21 -17.34
N LEU A 236 4.84 -14.04 -18.66
CA LEU A 236 5.18 -12.78 -19.33
C LEU A 236 4.34 -11.61 -18.78
N LEU A 237 3.02 -11.79 -18.71
CA LEU A 237 2.11 -10.76 -18.20
C LEU A 237 2.36 -10.47 -16.71
N GLY A 238 2.57 -11.50 -15.89
CA GLY A 238 2.90 -11.32 -14.48
C GLY A 238 4.25 -10.63 -14.25
N GLY A 239 5.26 -10.93 -15.08
CA GLY A 239 6.54 -10.24 -15.08
C GLY A 239 6.39 -8.76 -15.45
N LEU A 240 5.62 -8.45 -16.50
CA LEU A 240 5.33 -7.06 -16.90
C LEU A 240 4.58 -6.28 -15.82
N LEU A 241 3.59 -6.91 -15.16
CA LEU A 241 2.87 -6.32 -14.03
C LEU A 241 3.74 -6.13 -12.77
N THR A 242 4.79 -6.94 -12.61
CA THR A 242 5.77 -6.77 -11.53
C THR A 242 6.80 -5.68 -11.85
N TRP A 243 7.04 -5.42 -13.14
CA TRP A 243 8.01 -4.44 -13.60
C TRP A 243 7.42 -3.03 -13.70
N ILE A 244 6.49 -2.82 -14.63
CA ILE A 244 6.16 -1.49 -15.13
C ILE A 244 5.24 -0.72 -14.16
N PRO A 245 4.07 -1.25 -13.77
CA PRO A 245 3.16 -0.48 -12.92
C PRO A 245 3.75 -0.11 -11.56
N PRO A 246 4.44 -1.00 -10.82
CA PRO A 246 5.07 -0.64 -9.56
C PRO A 246 6.12 0.48 -9.71
N ALA A 247 6.93 0.47 -10.78
CA ALA A 247 7.87 1.55 -11.08
C ALA A 247 7.13 2.88 -11.39
N MET A 248 6.03 2.82 -12.13
CA MET A 248 5.17 4.00 -12.38
C MET A 248 4.64 4.59 -11.06
N MET A 249 4.25 3.76 -10.09
CA MET A 249 3.78 4.23 -8.78
C MET A 249 4.87 4.98 -8.02
N SER A 250 6.12 4.53 -8.07
CA SER A 250 7.26 5.27 -7.50
C SER A 250 7.46 6.63 -8.18
N VAL A 251 7.36 6.70 -9.51
CA VAL A 251 7.46 7.96 -10.28
C VAL A 251 6.34 8.93 -9.88
N ILE A 252 5.10 8.47 -9.84
CA ILE A 252 3.96 9.29 -9.41
C ILE A 252 4.17 9.77 -7.96
N GLY A 253 4.65 8.89 -7.07
CA GLY A 253 4.99 9.25 -5.70
C GLY A 253 6.05 10.36 -5.62
N ILE A 254 7.11 10.27 -6.43
CA ILE A 254 8.15 11.30 -6.53
C ILE A 254 7.54 12.63 -6.98
N LEU A 255 6.69 12.63 -8.00
CA LEU A 255 6.04 13.85 -8.49
C LEU A 255 5.15 14.50 -7.42
N ILE A 256 4.40 13.71 -6.65
CA ILE A 256 3.58 14.19 -5.53
C ILE A 256 4.46 14.81 -4.44
N VAL A 257 5.55 14.13 -4.06
CA VAL A 257 6.49 14.62 -3.04
C VAL A 257 7.18 15.90 -3.49
N LEU A 258 7.62 15.95 -4.75
CA LEU A 258 8.24 17.13 -5.36
C LEU A 258 7.27 18.32 -5.36
N ARG A 259 6.01 18.11 -5.77
CA ARG A 259 4.97 19.14 -5.71
C ARG A 259 4.77 19.67 -4.29
N ARG A 260 4.81 18.80 -3.28
CA ARG A 260 4.70 19.20 -1.86
C ARG A 260 5.90 20.05 -1.44
N ALA A 261 7.13 19.64 -1.81
CA ALA A 261 8.34 20.40 -1.53
C ALA A 261 8.29 21.81 -2.14
N MET A 262 7.96 21.93 -3.43
CA MET A 262 7.86 23.22 -4.12
C MET A 262 6.81 24.15 -3.49
N HIS A 263 5.68 23.59 -3.05
CA HIS A 263 4.62 24.38 -2.42
C HIS A 263 4.99 24.85 -1.00
N GLU A 264 5.82 24.10 -0.28
CA GLU A 264 6.31 24.49 1.04
C GLU A 264 7.39 25.57 0.94
N ASP A 265 8.34 25.42 0.02
CA ASP A 265 9.39 26.42 -0.22
C ASP A 265 8.81 27.78 -0.60
N GLY A 266 7.78 27.81 -1.47
CA GLY A 266 7.09 29.04 -1.84
C GLY A 266 6.41 29.75 -0.65
N LYS A 267 5.91 29.00 0.34
CA LYS A 267 5.32 29.58 1.56
C LYS A 267 6.40 30.17 2.47
N VAL A 268 7.53 29.48 2.64
CA VAL A 268 8.64 29.95 3.49
C VAL A 268 9.26 31.23 2.92
N VAL A 269 9.44 31.30 1.61
CA VAL A 269 9.95 32.52 0.93
C VAL A 269 8.96 33.68 1.07
N GLY A 270 7.66 33.45 0.88
CA GLY A 270 6.63 34.48 1.03
C GLY A 270 6.56 35.08 2.45
N VAL A 271 6.65 34.24 3.49
CA VAL A 271 6.67 34.72 4.90
C VAL A 271 7.92 35.56 5.20
N ARG A 272 9.09 35.19 4.69
CA ARG A 272 10.32 35.97 4.85
C ARG A 272 10.25 37.32 4.13
N SER A 273 9.64 37.38 2.95
CA SER A 273 9.43 38.63 2.20
C SER A 273 8.56 39.62 2.98
N LEU A 274 7.41 39.15 3.50
CA LEU A 274 6.49 39.96 4.29
C LEU A 274 7.09 40.44 5.62
N ALA A 275 7.93 39.61 6.26
CA ALA A 275 8.65 40.00 7.46
C ALA A 275 9.77 41.04 7.20
N GLY A 276 10.36 41.04 6.00
CA GLY A 276 11.35 42.02 5.58
C GLY A 276 10.76 43.38 5.19
N GLU A 277 9.57 43.40 4.60
CA GLU A 277 8.85 44.63 4.23
C GLU A 277 8.27 45.37 5.46
N ASN A 278 7.79 44.64 6.48
CA ASN A 278 7.26 45.25 7.72
C ASN A 278 8.35 45.76 8.69
N ALA A 279 9.62 45.58 8.36
CA ALA A 279 10.76 46.03 9.16
C ALA A 279 11.43 47.31 8.60
N GLN A 280 10.84 47.93 7.58
CA GLN A 280 11.18 49.25 7.03
C GLN A 280 10.09 50.27 7.37
#